data_AF-A0A971TIW9-F1
#
_entry.id   AF-A0A971TIW9-F1
#
_cell.length_a   1.000
_cell.length_b   1.000
_cell.length_c   1.000
_cell.angle_alpha   90.00
_cell.angle_beta   90.00
_cell.angle_gamma   90.00
#
_symmetry.space_group_name_H-M   'P 1'
#
loop_
_entity.id
_entity.type
_entity.pdbx_description
1 polymer ?
#
loop_
_entity_poly.entity_id
_entity_poly.type
_entity_poly.pdbx_seq_one_letter_code
_entity_poly.pdbx_strand_id
1 'polypeptide(L)'
;MIKFGKAGSVAGTVVGLFIAFWLPFMVLGLGHNLPAVAQTIIICTAILVGGLVSFVSAFFGTVIPSNLDDLDKLVGADGVGGRGRIEIVKNGKKIVIEPARSRSSGKPGDGFQEISGHVINMDKPIEGPTRFRCHTLEIEAGAMADIDVEAHVALLSGPIDGRVTFFGHHLAIAEGAVLTGDLTIRRAHTVEIEGQVQGEINGRENCFAFQDLRPQANSPDTPPA
;
A
#
# COMPACT_ATOMS: atom_id res chain seq x y z
N MET A 1 8.50 -10.40 13.36
CA MET A 1 7.65 -10.83 12.23
C MET A 1 8.41 -11.87 11.43
N ILE A 2 8.09 -13.16 11.58
CA ILE A 2 8.74 -14.22 10.82
C ILE A 2 8.17 -14.15 9.39
N LYS A 3 9.03 -13.81 8.41
CA LYS A 3 8.63 -13.75 7.00
C LYS A 3 8.36 -15.17 6.50
N PHE A 4 7.12 -15.62 6.63
CA PHE A 4 6.65 -16.84 5.94
C PHE A 4 6.46 -16.50 4.46
N GLY A 5 7.56 -16.51 3.71
CA GLY A 5 7.51 -16.51 2.25
C GLY A 5 6.91 -17.82 1.72
N LYS A 6 6.85 -17.98 0.39
CA LYS A 6 6.35 -19.17 -0.33
C LYS A 6 6.81 -20.53 0.24
N ALA A 7 7.97 -20.56 0.90
CA ALA A 7 8.49 -21.73 1.61
C ALA A 7 7.54 -22.27 2.71
N GLY A 8 6.76 -21.40 3.36
CA GLY A 8 5.79 -21.79 4.39
C GLY A 8 4.63 -22.62 3.85
N SER A 9 4.09 -22.24 2.69
CA SER A 9 2.95 -22.96 2.08
C SER A 9 3.36 -24.36 1.60
N VAL A 10 4.56 -24.48 1.01
CA VAL A 10 5.09 -25.78 0.57
C VAL A 10 5.33 -26.70 1.77
N ALA A 11 5.87 -26.17 2.87
CA ALA A 11 6.11 -26.95 4.09
C ALA A 11 4.81 -27.52 4.68
N GLY A 12 3.73 -26.72 4.77
CA GLY A 12 2.46 -27.17 5.30
C GLY A 12 1.80 -28.29 4.48
N THR A 13 1.87 -28.20 3.14
CA THR A 13 1.32 -29.23 2.24
C THR A 13 2.07 -30.55 2.35
N VAL A 14 3.41 -30.50 2.45
CA VAL A 14 4.24 -31.71 2.61
C VAL A 14 3.96 -32.40 3.95
N VAL A 15 3.87 -31.64 5.04
CA VAL A 15 3.55 -32.19 6.37
C VAL A 15 2.14 -32.77 6.41
N GLY A 16 1.14 -32.09 5.83
CA GLY A 16 -0.23 -32.57 5.76
C GLY A 16 -0.35 -33.90 5.00
N LEU A 17 0.32 -34.02 3.86
CA LEU A 17 0.38 -35.28 3.10
C LEU A 17 1.09 -36.38 3.88
N PHE A 18 2.20 -36.07 4.55
CA PHE A 18 2.90 -37.06 5.36
C PHE A 18 2.00 -37.64 6.44
N ILE A 19 1.28 -36.79 7.19
CA ILE A 19 0.32 -37.24 8.22
C ILE A 19 -0.79 -38.09 7.60
N ALA A 20 -1.36 -37.65 6.47
CA ALA A 20 -2.48 -38.33 5.81
C ALA A 20 -2.13 -39.74 5.30
N PHE A 21 -0.89 -39.99 4.88
CA PHE A 21 -0.45 -41.29 4.35
C PHE A 21 0.26 -42.16 5.39
N TRP A 22 1.08 -41.56 6.26
CA TRP A 22 1.90 -42.29 7.21
C TRP A 22 1.08 -42.93 8.34
N LEU A 23 0.10 -42.20 8.89
CA LEU A 23 -0.75 -42.72 9.97
C LEU A 23 -1.55 -43.94 9.54
N PRO A 24 -2.28 -43.93 8.41
CA PRO A 24 -2.98 -45.12 7.94
C PRO A 24 -2.04 -46.30 7.66
N PHE A 25 -0.88 -46.04 7.06
CA PHE A 25 0.12 -47.08 6.82
C PHE A 25 0.61 -47.73 8.13
N MET A 26 0.91 -46.91 9.14
CA MET A 26 1.36 -47.40 10.45
C MET A 26 0.26 -48.18 11.18
N VAL A 27 -0.99 -47.69 11.14
CA VAL A 27 -2.14 -48.37 11.76
C VAL A 27 -2.42 -49.71 11.09
N LEU A 28 -2.28 -49.80 9.76
CA LEU A 28 -2.44 -51.07 9.04
C LEU A 28 -1.29 -52.06 9.33
N GLY A 29 -0.05 -51.57 9.48
CA GLY A 29 1.12 -52.43 9.74
C GLY A 29 1.20 -52.94 11.19
N LEU A 30 0.88 -52.10 12.17
CA LEU A 30 1.06 -52.41 13.60
C LEU A 30 -0.26 -52.63 14.36
N GLY A 31 -1.39 -52.29 13.76
CA GLY A 31 -2.69 -52.27 14.44
C GLY A 31 -3.40 -53.61 14.53
N HIS A 32 -2.77 -54.75 14.22
CA HIS A 32 -3.42 -56.07 14.21
C HIS A 32 -4.08 -56.47 15.55
N ASN A 33 -3.71 -55.81 16.66
CA ASN A 33 -4.31 -56.01 17.98
C ASN A 33 -5.47 -55.06 18.31
N LEU A 34 -5.80 -54.11 17.42
CA LEU A 34 -6.88 -53.16 17.62
C LEU A 34 -8.20 -53.69 17.03
N PRO A 35 -9.35 -53.45 17.68
CA PRO A 35 -10.66 -53.73 17.11
C PRO A 35 -10.84 -53.02 15.76
N ALA A 36 -11.45 -53.69 14.78
CA ALA A 36 -11.64 -53.15 13.43
C ALA A 36 -12.31 -51.77 13.42
N VAL A 37 -13.28 -51.56 14.31
CA VAL A 37 -13.97 -50.27 14.48
C VAL A 37 -13.00 -49.15 14.90
N ALA A 38 -12.06 -49.43 15.80
CA ALA A 38 -11.08 -48.45 16.25
C ALA A 38 -10.10 -48.09 15.12
N GLN A 39 -9.66 -49.07 14.31
CA GLN A 39 -8.81 -48.81 13.15
C GLN A 39 -9.51 -47.88 12.14
N THR A 40 -10.78 -48.14 11.81
CA THR A 40 -11.55 -47.30 10.88
C THR A 40 -11.67 -45.86 11.38
N ILE A 41 -11.99 -45.66 12.66
CA ILE A 41 -12.13 -44.31 13.24
C ILE A 41 -10.80 -43.55 13.18
N ILE A 42 -9.68 -44.20 13.52
CA ILE A 42 -8.36 -43.57 13.48
C ILE A 42 -7.98 -43.17 12.05
N ILE A 43 -8.21 -44.05 11.07
CA ILE A 43 -7.91 -43.78 9.65
C ILE A 43 -8.76 -42.62 9.13
N CYS A 44 -10.07 -42.63 9.37
CA CYS A 44 -10.96 -41.54 8.94
C CYS A 44 -10.55 -40.20 9.57
N THR A 45 -10.20 -40.20 10.86
CA THR A 45 -9.77 -38.98 11.56
C THR A 45 -8.46 -38.44 10.99
N ALA A 46 -7.48 -39.32 10.72
CA ALA A 46 -6.19 -38.92 10.15
C ALA A 46 -6.35 -38.30 8.75
N ILE A 47 -7.21 -38.86 7.90
CA ILE A 47 -7.49 -38.33 6.56
C ILE A 47 -8.17 -36.96 6.66
N LEU A 48 -9.17 -36.81 7.54
CA LEU A 48 -9.89 -35.54 7.71
C LEU A 48 -8.97 -34.43 8.23
N VAL A 49 -8.18 -34.71 9.27
CA VAL A 49 -7.27 -33.71 9.85
C VAL A 49 -6.13 -33.38 8.88
N GLY A 50 -5.50 -34.38 8.27
CA GLY A 50 -4.42 -34.16 7.29
C GLY A 50 -4.90 -33.42 6.04
N GLY A 51 -6.08 -33.77 5.53
CA GLY A 51 -6.72 -33.09 4.41
C GLY A 51 -7.04 -31.63 4.70
N LEU A 52 -7.60 -31.33 5.88
CA LEU A 52 -7.92 -29.96 6.29
C LEU A 52 -6.67 -29.08 6.39
N VAL A 53 -5.60 -29.59 7.02
CA VAL A 53 -4.33 -28.84 7.14
C VAL A 53 -3.73 -28.54 5.77
N SER A 54 -3.74 -29.52 4.85
CA SER A 54 -3.27 -29.35 3.47
C SER A 54 -4.10 -28.30 2.71
N PHE A 55 -5.43 -28.34 2.86
CA PHE A 55 -6.35 -27.40 2.22
C PHE A 55 -6.10 -25.95 2.69
N VAL A 56 -5.98 -25.74 4.00
CA VAL A 56 -5.72 -24.41 4.58
C VAL A 56 -4.35 -23.89 4.13
N SER A 57 -3.32 -24.73 4.09
CA SER A 57 -1.98 -24.34 3.63
C SER A 57 -1.94 -23.97 2.14
N ALA A 58 -2.72 -24.67 1.31
CA ALA A 58 -2.88 -24.35 -0.10
C ALA A 58 -3.61 -23.01 -0.27
N PHE A 59 -4.68 -22.76 0.49
CA PHE A 59 -5.44 -21.52 0.40
C PHE A 59 -4.59 -20.29 0.76
N PHE A 60 -3.84 -20.35 1.86
CA PHE A 60 -2.93 -19.25 2.21
C PHE A 60 -1.75 -19.09 1.26
N GLY A 61 -1.32 -20.17 0.59
CA GLY A 61 -0.32 -20.09 -0.47
C GLY A 61 -0.79 -19.35 -1.72
N THR A 62 -2.07 -19.51 -2.09
CA THR A 62 -2.65 -18.90 -3.29
C THR A 62 -3.06 -17.44 -3.08
N VAL A 63 -3.45 -17.07 -1.85
CA VAL A 63 -4.01 -15.74 -1.55
C VAL A 63 -2.93 -14.68 -1.30
N ILE A 64 -1.67 -15.05 -1.09
CA ILE A 64 -0.57 -14.07 -1.00
C ILE A 64 0.02 -13.84 -2.40
N PRO A 65 -0.29 -12.71 -3.08
CA PRO A 65 0.20 -12.45 -4.42
C PRO A 65 1.73 -12.36 -4.41
N SER A 66 2.35 -13.13 -5.29
CA SER A 66 3.79 -13.24 -5.49
C SER A 66 4.48 -12.00 -6.07
N ASN A 67 3.77 -10.88 -6.22
CA ASN A 67 4.23 -9.69 -6.93
C ASN A 67 5.24 -8.84 -6.15
N LEU A 68 5.65 -9.28 -4.95
CA LEU A 68 6.67 -8.59 -4.15
C LEU A 68 8.10 -9.05 -4.46
N ASP A 69 8.30 -10.22 -5.08
CA ASP A 69 9.63 -10.73 -5.42
C ASP A 69 10.22 -10.05 -6.67
N ASP A 70 9.38 -9.60 -7.61
CA ASP A 70 9.82 -8.87 -8.80
C ASP A 70 10.09 -7.37 -8.52
N LEU A 71 9.57 -6.85 -7.40
CA LEU A 71 9.78 -5.47 -7.01
C LEU A 71 11.23 -5.24 -6.50
N ASP A 72 11.82 -6.21 -5.82
CA ASP A 72 13.24 -6.15 -5.40
C ASP A 72 14.19 -6.24 -6.60
N LYS A 73 13.80 -6.95 -7.67
CA LYS A 73 14.57 -6.99 -8.93
C LYS A 73 14.44 -5.72 -9.76
N LEU A 74 13.32 -5.00 -9.66
CA LEU A 74 13.13 -3.70 -10.32
C LEU A 74 13.75 -2.54 -9.54
N VAL A 75 13.83 -2.63 -8.21
CA VAL A 75 14.44 -1.60 -7.36
C VAL A 75 15.98 -1.76 -7.28
N GLY A 76 16.52 -2.96 -7.54
CA GLY A 76 17.96 -3.22 -7.52
C GLY A 76 18.74 -2.96 -8.81
N ALA A 77 18.09 -2.66 -9.95
CA ALA A 77 18.77 -2.70 -11.26
C ALA A 77 19.02 -1.36 -11.97
N ASP A 78 18.40 -0.24 -11.60
CA ASP A 78 18.58 1.03 -12.35
C ASP A 78 19.01 2.21 -11.47
N GLY A 79 20.27 2.15 -11.05
CA GLY A 79 21.06 3.35 -10.82
C GLY A 79 21.60 3.93 -12.13
N VAL A 80 20.77 4.32 -13.10
CA VAL A 80 21.22 5.07 -14.29
C VAL A 80 20.13 6.03 -14.79
N GLY A 81 20.44 7.33 -14.77
CA GLY A 81 19.60 8.38 -15.32
C GLY A 81 19.41 8.27 -16.83
N GLY A 82 18.26 7.76 -17.25
CA GLY A 82 17.78 7.85 -18.63
C GLY A 82 16.79 8.99 -18.81
N ARG A 83 17.27 10.17 -19.25
CA ARG A 83 16.42 11.24 -19.81
C ARG A 83 15.81 10.74 -21.13
N GLY A 84 14.63 10.14 -21.05
CA GLY A 84 13.82 9.83 -22.21
C GLY A 84 13.30 11.12 -22.86
N ARG A 85 13.90 11.52 -23.97
CA ARG A 85 13.40 12.55 -24.88
C ARG A 85 12.26 11.93 -25.69
N ILE A 86 11.03 12.33 -25.40
CA ILE A 86 9.86 11.88 -26.18
C ILE A 86 9.63 12.91 -27.29
N GLU A 87 9.84 12.50 -28.54
CA GLU A 87 9.45 13.28 -29.72
C GLU A 87 8.08 12.79 -30.18
N ILE A 88 7.03 13.59 -29.98
CA ILE A 88 5.71 13.32 -30.56
C ILE A 88 5.58 14.16 -31.82
N VAL A 89 5.59 13.50 -32.98
CA VAL A 89 5.36 14.14 -34.28
C VAL A 89 3.87 14.05 -34.61
N LYS A 90 3.20 15.20 -34.65
CA LYS A 90 1.82 15.31 -35.17
C LYS A 90 1.79 16.34 -36.30
N ASN A 91 1.22 15.96 -37.44
CA ASN A 91 0.99 16.81 -38.62
C ASN A 91 2.24 17.48 -39.24
N GLY A 92 3.35 16.75 -39.39
CA GLY A 92 4.50 17.18 -40.21
C GLY A 92 5.25 18.42 -39.71
N LYS A 93 4.87 19.01 -38.58
CA LYS A 93 5.52 20.17 -37.97
C LYS A 93 6.18 19.75 -36.66
N LYS A 94 7.51 19.78 -36.65
CA LYS A 94 8.33 19.47 -35.48
C LYS A 94 8.15 20.57 -34.44
N ILE A 95 7.31 20.32 -33.44
CA ILE A 95 7.23 21.18 -32.25
C ILE A 95 8.20 20.59 -31.23
N VAL A 96 9.36 21.23 -31.09
CA VAL A 96 10.26 20.95 -29.97
C VAL A 96 9.62 21.59 -28.75
N ILE A 97 8.89 20.79 -27.98
CA ILE A 97 8.45 21.20 -26.65
C ILE A 97 9.69 21.07 -25.78
N GLU A 98 10.44 22.16 -25.61
CA GLU A 98 11.29 22.30 -24.44
C GLU A 98 10.35 22.14 -23.22
N PRO A 99 10.58 21.17 -22.34
CA PRO A 99 9.80 21.08 -21.11
C PRO A 99 9.93 22.44 -20.43
N ALA A 100 8.78 23.08 -20.18
CA ALA A 100 8.69 24.30 -19.42
C ALA A 100 9.67 24.18 -18.26
N ARG A 101 10.66 25.09 -18.21
CA ARG A 101 11.77 25.07 -17.26
C ARG A 101 11.24 24.54 -15.95
N SER A 102 11.61 23.30 -15.64
CA SER A 102 11.47 22.73 -14.32
C SER A 102 12.10 23.76 -13.40
N ARG A 103 11.27 24.56 -12.73
CA ARG A 103 11.69 25.32 -11.55
C ARG A 103 12.12 24.23 -10.59
N SER A 104 13.43 23.98 -10.63
CA SER A 104 14.21 23.20 -9.68
C SER A 104 13.35 22.21 -8.87
N SER A 105 13.17 20.99 -9.40
CA SER A 105 13.19 19.86 -8.47
C SER A 105 14.60 19.87 -7.85
N GLY A 106 14.74 20.59 -6.74
CA GLY A 106 15.95 20.61 -5.95
C GLY A 106 16.38 19.17 -5.74
N LYS A 107 17.65 18.90 -6.09
CA LYS A 107 18.36 17.72 -5.61
C LYS A 107 18.12 17.64 -4.09
N PRO A 108 17.73 16.50 -3.50
CA PRO A 108 17.52 16.40 -2.07
C PRO A 108 18.84 16.63 -1.33
N GLY A 109 19.04 17.88 -0.91
CA GLY A 109 20.07 18.42 -0.03
C GLY A 109 19.60 19.71 0.65
N ASP A 110 18.29 19.96 0.67
CA ASP A 110 17.65 21.25 0.92
C ASP A 110 16.98 21.30 2.31
N GLY A 111 17.70 21.58 3.41
CA GLY A 111 17.11 22.12 4.65
C GLY A 111 15.96 21.39 5.39
N PHE A 112 15.47 20.25 4.91
CA PHE A 112 14.41 19.48 5.56
C PHE A 112 14.97 18.66 6.72
N GLN A 113 14.34 18.75 7.88
CA GLN A 113 14.58 17.81 8.98
C GLN A 113 13.99 16.45 8.60
N GLU A 114 14.77 15.38 8.64
CA GLU A 114 14.28 14.04 8.32
C GLU A 114 13.83 13.30 9.59
N ILE A 115 12.61 12.76 9.55
CA ILE A 115 12.03 11.93 10.61
C ILE A 115 11.65 10.59 9.99
N SER A 116 12.28 9.52 10.47
CA SER A 116 12.09 8.16 9.99
C SER A 116 11.52 7.24 11.06
N GLY A 117 10.59 6.37 10.69
CA GLY A 117 9.95 5.44 11.61
C GLY A 117 9.05 4.44 10.89
N HIS A 118 8.54 3.43 11.59
CA HIS A 118 7.53 2.55 10.99
C HIS A 118 6.15 3.21 11.00
N VAL A 119 5.75 3.71 12.17
CA VAL A 119 4.53 4.50 12.39
C VAL A 119 4.95 5.80 13.05
N ILE A 120 4.47 6.92 12.54
CA ILE A 120 4.76 8.26 13.06
C ILE A 120 3.43 8.95 13.32
N ASN A 121 3.20 9.33 14.57
CA ASN A 121 2.04 10.12 14.97
C ASN A 121 2.54 11.46 15.51
N MET A 122 2.08 12.55 14.90
CA MET A 122 2.44 13.92 15.28
C MET A 122 1.28 14.60 15.99
N ASP A 123 1.40 14.66 17.31
CA ASP A 123 0.51 15.35 18.25
C ASP A 123 0.88 16.82 18.47
N LYS A 124 2.01 17.26 17.92
CA LYS A 124 2.51 18.63 18.00
C LYS A 124 2.67 19.25 16.62
N PRO A 125 2.41 20.56 16.49
CA PRO A 125 2.53 21.24 15.21
C PRO A 125 3.99 21.24 14.73
N ILE A 126 4.16 21.03 13.43
CA ILE A 126 5.48 21.02 12.78
C ILE A 126 5.83 22.46 12.39
N GLU A 127 6.87 23.03 13.01
CA GLU A 127 7.26 24.44 12.81
C GLU A 127 8.29 24.64 11.68
N GLY A 128 8.99 23.58 11.28
CA GLY A 128 10.09 23.65 10.31
C GLY A 128 9.90 22.70 9.13
N PRO A 129 10.56 22.95 7.98
CA PRO A 129 10.50 22.06 6.83
C PRO A 129 10.90 20.64 7.21
N THR A 130 9.99 19.68 7.07
CA THR A 130 10.20 18.31 7.55
C THR A 130 9.92 17.27 6.47
N ARG A 131 10.83 16.29 6.35
CA ARG A 131 10.65 15.10 5.52
C ARG A 131 10.31 13.90 6.39
N PHE A 132 9.19 13.25 6.09
CA PHE A 132 8.77 12.02 6.73
C PHE A 132 9.08 10.82 5.85
N ARG A 133 9.74 9.81 6.42
CA ARG A 133 9.95 8.52 5.78
C ARG A 133 9.43 7.41 6.68
N CYS A 134 8.26 6.90 6.39
CA CYS A 134 7.61 5.89 7.23
C CYS A 134 6.68 4.96 6.47
N HIS A 135 6.06 4.01 7.17
CA HIS A 135 4.98 3.21 6.60
C HIS A 135 3.63 3.93 6.77
N THR A 136 3.36 4.41 7.98
CA THR A 136 2.13 5.14 8.33
C THR A 136 2.48 6.47 8.97
N LEU A 137 1.91 7.56 8.44
CA LEU A 137 2.02 8.90 8.98
C LEU A 137 0.64 9.41 9.38
N GLU A 138 0.53 9.94 10.60
CA GLU A 138 -0.66 10.64 11.07
C GLU A 138 -0.25 12.00 11.63
N ILE A 139 -0.80 13.08 11.06
CA ILE A 139 -0.55 14.45 11.50
C ILE A 139 -1.87 15.04 12.01
N GLU A 140 -2.02 15.06 13.33
CA GLU A 140 -3.22 15.59 14.00
C GLU A 140 -3.10 17.09 14.26
N ALA A 141 -1.94 17.53 14.74
CA ALA A 141 -1.74 18.92 15.15
C ALA A 141 -1.47 19.89 13.99
N GLY A 142 -1.24 19.36 12.78
CA GLY A 142 -0.98 20.17 11.59
C GLY A 142 0.48 20.55 11.39
N ALA A 143 0.73 21.42 10.41
CA ALA A 143 2.08 21.89 10.07
C ALA A 143 2.04 23.37 9.64
N MET A 144 3.00 24.17 10.10
CA MET A 144 3.16 25.58 9.70
C MET A 144 4.31 25.77 8.70
N ALA A 145 4.76 24.67 8.10
CA ALA A 145 5.91 24.62 7.21
C ALA A 145 5.72 23.57 6.12
N ASP A 146 6.60 23.59 5.12
CA ASP A 146 6.60 22.63 4.03
C ASP A 146 6.86 21.21 4.55
N ILE A 147 6.08 20.24 4.08
CA ILE A 147 6.25 18.82 4.41
C ILE A 147 6.43 17.96 3.17
N ASP A 148 7.38 17.04 3.24
CA ASP A 148 7.65 16.04 2.21
C ASP A 148 7.38 14.66 2.80
N VAL A 149 6.37 13.97 2.30
CA VAL A 149 5.84 12.74 2.89
C VAL A 149 6.14 11.57 1.96
N GLU A 150 7.04 10.70 2.39
CA GLU A 150 7.33 9.39 1.80
C GLU A 150 6.75 8.30 2.72
N ALA A 151 5.48 7.93 2.48
CA ALA A 151 4.75 6.98 3.32
C ALA A 151 3.88 6.01 2.52
N HIS A 152 3.55 4.83 3.06
CA HIS A 152 2.54 3.98 2.42
C HIS A 152 1.15 4.61 2.60
N VAL A 153 0.85 5.04 3.82
CA VAL A 153 -0.40 5.70 4.21
C VAL A 153 -0.06 7.01 4.92
N ALA A 154 -0.74 8.10 4.54
CA ALA A 154 -0.68 9.36 5.26
C ALA A 154 -2.09 9.90 5.55
N LEU A 155 -2.35 10.21 6.81
CA LEU A 155 -3.57 10.86 7.29
C LEU A 155 -3.23 12.26 7.80
N LEU A 156 -3.84 13.27 7.18
CA LEU A 156 -3.67 14.67 7.52
C LEU A 156 -4.97 15.19 8.11
N SER A 157 -5.01 15.36 9.43
CA SER A 157 -6.22 15.78 10.15
C SER A 157 -6.15 17.24 10.62
N GLY A 158 -4.93 17.74 10.85
CA GLY A 158 -4.71 19.13 11.28
C GLY A 158 -4.64 20.15 10.14
N PRO A 159 -4.64 21.45 10.46
CA PRO A 159 -4.42 22.51 9.48
C PRO A 159 -2.96 22.51 8.98
N ILE A 160 -2.75 22.72 7.68
CA ILE A 160 -1.42 22.74 7.07
C ILE A 160 -1.22 24.04 6.30
N ASP A 161 -0.34 24.89 6.84
CA ASP A 161 0.09 26.17 6.26
C ASP A 161 1.48 26.05 5.62
N GLY A 162 1.56 25.16 4.64
CA GLY A 162 2.80 24.88 3.90
C GLY A 162 2.52 24.00 2.69
N ARG A 163 3.51 23.86 1.80
CA ARG A 163 3.41 22.94 0.68
C ARG A 163 3.49 21.50 1.18
N VAL A 164 2.57 20.67 0.69
CA VAL A 164 2.58 19.23 0.94
C VAL A 164 3.04 18.51 -0.32
N THR A 165 4.14 17.77 -0.23
CA THR A 165 4.54 16.82 -1.27
C THR A 165 4.26 15.42 -0.77
N PHE A 166 3.44 14.65 -1.50
CA PHE A 166 3.11 13.28 -1.12
C PHE A 166 3.63 12.26 -2.14
N PHE A 167 4.27 11.22 -1.61
CA PHE A 167 4.70 10.03 -2.33
C PHE A 167 4.33 8.78 -1.52
N GLY A 168 3.36 8.01 -2.03
CA GLY A 168 2.83 6.87 -1.31
C GLY A 168 1.79 6.05 -2.04
N HIS A 169 1.01 5.29 -1.27
CA HIS A 169 -0.10 4.50 -1.77
C HIS A 169 -1.45 5.19 -1.49
N HIS A 170 -1.68 5.60 -0.24
CA HIS A 170 -2.94 6.21 0.21
C HIS A 170 -2.68 7.53 0.93
N LEU A 171 -3.34 8.59 0.48
CA LEU A 171 -3.35 9.90 1.15
C LEU A 171 -4.79 10.23 1.53
N ALA A 172 -5.02 10.50 2.80
CA ALA A 172 -6.29 10.99 3.31
C ALA A 172 -6.11 12.38 3.95
N ILE A 173 -6.95 13.33 3.52
CA ILE A 173 -7.11 14.63 4.16
C ILE A 173 -8.45 14.60 4.89
N ALA A 174 -8.41 14.51 6.22
CA ALA A 174 -9.60 14.27 7.03
C ALA A 174 -10.56 15.46 7.04
N GLU A 175 -11.80 15.21 7.43
CA GLU A 175 -12.80 16.24 7.67
C GLU A 175 -12.28 17.28 8.69
N GLY A 176 -12.35 18.57 8.33
CA GLY A 176 -11.87 19.67 9.16
C GLY A 176 -10.40 20.07 8.95
N ALA A 177 -9.61 19.25 8.24
CA ALA A 177 -8.28 19.66 7.82
C ALA A 177 -8.37 20.77 6.76
N VAL A 178 -7.56 21.81 6.91
CA VAL A 178 -7.47 22.93 5.96
C VAL A 178 -6.03 23.02 5.46
N LEU A 179 -5.83 22.75 4.19
CA LEU A 179 -4.55 22.89 3.50
C LEU A 179 -4.55 24.20 2.72
N THR A 180 -3.83 25.21 3.21
CA THR A 180 -3.71 26.51 2.54
C THR A 180 -2.65 26.50 1.43
N GLY A 181 -1.63 25.64 1.56
CA GLY A 181 -0.56 25.50 0.59
C GLY A 181 -0.87 24.57 -0.59
N ASP A 182 0.07 24.49 -1.53
CA ASP A 182 -0.04 23.61 -2.70
C ASP A 182 0.07 22.13 -2.29
N LEU A 183 -0.75 21.28 -2.91
CA LEU A 183 -0.70 19.84 -2.76
C LEU A 183 -0.03 19.23 -4.00
N THR A 184 1.17 18.69 -3.86
CA THR A 184 1.89 18.00 -4.95
C THR A 184 1.87 16.49 -4.73
N ILE A 185 1.07 15.78 -5.52
CA ILE A 185 0.98 14.31 -5.49
C ILE A 185 1.93 13.74 -6.55
N ARG A 186 3.08 13.23 -6.10
CA ARG A 186 4.08 12.62 -7.00
C ARG A 186 3.71 11.20 -7.40
N ARG A 187 3.15 10.45 -6.45
CA ARG A 187 2.65 9.09 -6.61
C ARG A 187 1.64 8.81 -5.51
N ALA A 188 0.42 8.46 -5.90
CA ALA A 188 -0.60 7.92 -5.01
C ALA A 188 -1.45 6.96 -5.83
N HIS A 189 -1.93 5.89 -5.20
CA HIS A 189 -2.93 5.01 -5.80
C HIS A 189 -4.34 5.51 -5.48
N THR A 190 -4.53 5.96 -4.24
CA THR A 190 -5.80 6.51 -3.75
C THR A 190 -5.54 7.81 -3.02
N VAL A 191 -6.37 8.81 -3.30
CA VAL A 191 -6.36 10.11 -2.62
C VAL A 191 -7.78 10.44 -2.19
N GLU A 192 -8.00 10.54 -0.89
CA GLU A 192 -9.26 10.88 -0.26
C GLU A 192 -9.15 12.29 0.31
N ILE A 193 -10.02 13.19 -0.12
CA ILE A 193 -10.02 14.59 0.32
C ILE A 193 -11.41 14.88 0.88
N GLU A 194 -11.52 14.80 2.21
CA GLU A 194 -12.72 15.17 2.97
C GLU A 194 -12.59 16.58 3.56
N GLY A 195 -11.36 17.04 3.77
CA GLY A 195 -11.03 18.40 4.18
C GLY A 195 -11.06 19.43 3.03
N GLN A 196 -10.55 20.64 3.30
CA GLN A 196 -10.46 21.72 2.33
C GLN A 196 -9.02 21.92 1.85
N VAL A 197 -8.82 21.98 0.53
CA VAL A 197 -7.55 22.36 -0.10
C VAL A 197 -7.75 23.70 -0.82
N GLN A 198 -7.13 24.76 -0.32
CA GLN A 198 -7.23 26.11 -0.88
C GLN A 198 -6.12 26.39 -1.91
N GLY A 199 -5.01 25.66 -1.85
CA GLY A 199 -3.91 25.75 -2.81
C GLY A 199 -4.16 24.96 -4.10
N GLU A 200 -3.17 24.94 -4.99
CA GLU A 200 -3.25 24.18 -6.24
C GLU A 200 -2.95 22.70 -6.01
N ILE A 201 -3.81 21.80 -6.52
CA ILE A 201 -3.58 20.36 -6.53
C ILE A 201 -2.85 19.99 -7.82
N ASN A 202 -1.57 19.68 -7.69
CA ASN A 202 -0.70 19.28 -8.78
C ASN A 202 -0.41 17.77 -8.69
N GLY A 203 -0.67 17.02 -9.77
CA GLY A 203 -0.33 15.59 -9.83
C GLY A 203 -0.01 15.12 -11.23
N ARG A 204 0.66 13.97 -11.35
CA ARG A 204 0.89 13.32 -12.66
C ARG A 204 -0.40 12.65 -13.12
N GLU A 205 -0.66 12.67 -14.43
CA GLU A 205 -1.89 12.23 -15.11
C GLU A 205 -2.37 10.80 -14.78
N ASN A 206 -1.51 9.96 -14.18
CA ASN A 206 -1.84 8.58 -13.77
C ASN A 206 -2.16 8.43 -12.26
N CYS A 207 -2.17 9.51 -11.47
CA CYS A 207 -2.35 9.45 -10.01
C CYS A 207 -3.81 9.68 -9.56
N PHE A 208 -4.72 9.98 -10.47
CA PHE A 208 -6.09 10.35 -10.14
C PHE A 208 -7.08 9.32 -10.64
N ALA A 209 -7.36 8.30 -9.83
CA ALA A 209 -8.68 7.71 -9.84
C ALA A 209 -9.57 8.59 -8.95
N PHE A 210 -10.05 9.72 -9.48
CA PHE A 210 -11.09 10.51 -8.82
C PHE A 210 -12.33 9.61 -8.69
N GLN A 211 -12.52 9.03 -7.52
CA GLN A 211 -13.75 8.31 -7.21
C GLN A 211 -14.79 9.37 -6.85
N ASP A 212 -15.44 9.91 -7.90
CA ASP A 212 -16.65 10.73 -7.87
C ASP A 212 -16.94 11.45 -6.55
N LEU A 213 -16.25 12.57 -6.31
CA LEU A 213 -16.82 13.68 -5.53
C LEU A 213 -17.94 14.30 -6.38
N ARG A 214 -19.05 13.57 -6.54
CA ARG A 214 -20.32 14.25 -6.84
C ARG A 214 -20.64 15.05 -5.58
N PRO A 215 -20.77 16.38 -5.66
CA PRO A 215 -21.49 17.10 -4.63
C PRO A 215 -22.84 16.40 -4.53
N GLN A 216 -23.21 15.88 -3.36
CA GLN A 216 -24.62 15.63 -3.10
C GLN A 216 -25.30 16.99 -3.23
N ALA A 217 -25.86 17.26 -4.41
CA ALA A 217 -26.78 18.35 -4.61
C ALA A 217 -27.98 18.02 -3.71
N ASN A 218 -27.98 18.61 -2.51
CA ASN A 218 -29.15 18.68 -1.66
C ASN A 218 -30.30 19.19 -2.54
N SER A 219 -31.23 18.30 -2.87
CA SER A 219 -32.44 18.68 -3.60
C SER A 219 -33.27 19.51 -2.64
N PRO A 220 -33.66 20.75 -2.98
CA PRO A 220 -34.52 21.53 -2.10
C PRO A 220 -35.90 20.86 -2.01
N ASP A 221 -36.23 20.37 -0.81
CA ASP A 221 -37.56 19.91 -0.45
C ASP A 221 -38.57 21.01 -0.77
N THR A 222 -39.43 20.76 -1.76
CA THR A 222 -40.57 21.62 -2.07
C THR A 222 -41.67 21.30 -1.05
N PRO A 223 -42.26 22.29 -0.34
CA PRO A 223 -43.30 22.02 0.63
C PRO A 223 -44.61 21.58 -0.06
N PRO A 224 -45.42 20.72 0.57
CA PRO A 224 -46.70 20.28 0.03
C PRO A 224 -47.72 21.43 0.03
N ALA A 225 -48.54 21.45 -1.02
CA ALA A 225 -49.66 22.36 -1.22
C ALA A 225 -50.90 21.95 -0.41
#